data_AF-A0A401Q2U5-F1
#
_entry.id   AF-A0A401Q2U5-F1
#
_cell.length_a   1.000
_cell.length_b   1.000
_cell.length_c   1.000
_cell.angle_alpha   90.00
_cell.angle_beta   90.00
_cell.angle_gamma   90.00
#
_symmetry.space_group_name_H-M   'P 1'
#
loop_
_entity.id
_entity.type
_entity.pdbx_description
1 polymer ?
#
loop_
_entity_poly.entity_id
_entity_poly.type
_entity_poly.pdbx_seq_one_letter_code
_entity_poly.pdbx_strand_id
1 'polypeptide(L)'
;EANDKNVQVVELPIVDSLHPRPPYLPLAIPEDLAGRLTHLHGDPSVWWVSQFVKYLIRPQSWLEKEIEEATRKLGFRHPIIGVHVRRTDKVGTEAAYHPIEEYMVHVEEHYKILTRKIEVDKKRVYLATDDPTLLQEAKSKYPDFEFISDNSISWSAGLHNRYTENSLRGVILDIHFLSQADFLVCTFSSQVCRVAYEIMQTLHPDASANFHSLDDIYYFGGQNAHNQIAIYPHKPQTPEEIVLEPGDLIGVAGNHWDGYSKGINRKNGRTGLYPSYKVKETVETIKYPTYPEADNEKPQ
;
A
#
# COMPACT_ATOMS: atom_id res chain seq x y z
N GLU A 1 0.95 0.29 -29.71
CA GLU A 1 0.93 -1.08 -30.27
C GLU A 1 0.98 -1.14 -31.80
N ALA A 2 0.14 -0.42 -32.55
CA ALA A 2 0.13 -0.54 -34.02
C ALA A 2 1.46 -0.17 -34.72
N ASN A 3 2.21 0.79 -34.17
CA ASN A 3 3.45 1.28 -34.77
C ASN A 3 4.69 0.43 -34.40
N ASP A 4 4.64 -0.27 -33.26
CA ASP A 4 5.79 -1.01 -32.71
C ASP A 4 5.68 -2.52 -32.91
N LYS A 5 4.60 -3.00 -33.56
CA LYS A 5 4.31 -4.44 -33.72
C LYS A 5 5.45 -5.26 -34.34
N ASN A 6 6.22 -4.64 -35.23
CA ASN A 6 7.33 -5.29 -35.94
C ASN A 6 8.70 -4.93 -35.35
N VAL A 7 8.73 -4.26 -34.19
CA VAL A 7 9.95 -3.90 -33.48
C VAL A 7 10.24 -4.99 -32.46
N GLN A 8 11.37 -5.69 -32.61
CA GLN A 8 11.72 -6.80 -31.73
C GLN A 8 12.05 -6.37 -30.30
N VAL A 9 12.66 -5.18 -30.13
CA VAL A 9 13.08 -4.63 -28.85
C VAL A 9 12.60 -3.19 -28.75
N VAL A 10 11.74 -2.91 -27.78
CA VAL A 10 11.19 -1.57 -27.51
C VAL A 10 11.77 -1.06 -26.20
N GLU A 11 12.37 0.13 -26.22
CA GLU A 11 12.82 0.82 -25.02
C GLU A 11 11.64 1.61 -24.41
N LEU A 12 11.28 1.30 -23.16
CA LEU A 12 10.15 1.92 -22.47
C LEU A 12 10.65 3.03 -21.52
N PRO A 13 10.20 4.30 -21.67
CA PRO A 13 10.58 5.38 -20.76
C PRO A 13 9.82 5.27 -19.43
N ILE A 14 10.20 6.13 -18.47
CA ILE A 14 9.40 6.32 -17.24
C ILE A 14 7.98 6.80 -17.56
N VAL A 15 7.03 6.49 -16.68
CA VAL A 15 5.59 6.74 -16.89
C VAL A 15 5.26 8.21 -17.13
N ASP A 16 6.01 9.13 -16.54
CA ASP A 16 5.87 10.59 -16.67
C ASP A 16 6.09 11.08 -18.12
N SER A 17 6.88 10.35 -18.89
CA SER A 17 7.20 10.65 -20.30
C SER A 17 6.60 9.64 -21.28
N LEU A 18 5.74 8.72 -20.80
CA LEU A 18 5.16 7.67 -21.62
C LEU A 18 4.01 8.22 -22.48
N HIS A 19 4.24 8.31 -23.78
CA HIS A 19 3.23 8.74 -24.75
C HIS A 19 3.34 7.97 -26.08
N PRO A 20 2.23 7.42 -26.62
CA PRO A 20 0.90 7.32 -26.00
C PRO A 20 0.88 6.31 -24.84
N ARG A 21 -0.02 6.52 -23.88
CA ARG A 21 -0.18 5.59 -22.75
C ARG A 21 -0.90 4.30 -23.20
N PRO A 22 -0.31 3.11 -22.98
CA PRO A 22 -0.98 1.85 -23.27
C PRO A 22 -2.09 1.56 -22.25
N PRO A 23 -3.02 0.64 -22.54
CA PRO A 23 -4.11 0.30 -21.62
C PRO A 23 -3.65 -0.50 -20.40
N TYR A 24 -2.48 -1.14 -20.45
CA TYR A 24 -1.97 -2.04 -19.40
C TYR A 24 -1.34 -1.29 -18.22
N LEU A 25 -2.10 -0.38 -17.61
CA LEU A 25 -1.67 0.41 -16.46
C LEU A 25 -2.65 0.23 -15.30
N PRO A 26 -2.18 0.28 -14.04
CA PRO A 26 -3.07 0.31 -12.88
C PRO A 26 -4.09 1.46 -12.99
N LEU A 27 -5.25 1.36 -12.37
CA LEU A 27 -5.72 0.29 -11.47
C LEU A 27 -6.46 -0.84 -12.20
N ALA A 28 -6.34 -0.94 -13.52
CA ALA A 28 -7.05 -1.97 -14.26
C ALA A 28 -6.45 -3.38 -14.03
N ILE A 29 -7.32 -4.39 -14.10
CA ILE A 29 -6.94 -5.81 -13.97
C ILE A 29 -7.24 -6.59 -15.26
N PRO A 30 -6.66 -7.80 -15.45
CA PRO A 30 -7.01 -8.68 -16.56
C PRO A 30 -8.48 -9.08 -16.57
N GLU A 31 -9.15 -8.89 -17.71
CA GLU A 31 -10.57 -9.20 -17.91
C GLU A 31 -10.91 -10.67 -17.60
N ASP A 32 -10.04 -11.61 -17.97
CA ASP A 32 -10.21 -13.05 -17.73
C ASP A 32 -10.12 -13.43 -16.25
N LEU A 33 -9.41 -12.63 -15.44
CA LEU A 33 -9.26 -12.84 -14.00
C LEU A 33 -10.28 -12.06 -13.17
N ALA A 34 -10.89 -11.01 -13.73
CA ALA A 34 -11.74 -10.07 -12.99
C ALA A 34 -12.89 -10.75 -12.25
N GLY A 35 -13.56 -11.71 -12.92
CA GLY A 35 -14.62 -12.50 -12.31
C GLY A 35 -14.14 -13.27 -11.08
N ARG A 36 -12.93 -13.84 -11.08
CA ARG A 36 -12.40 -14.60 -9.93
C ARG A 36 -11.90 -13.69 -8.82
N LEU A 37 -11.16 -12.63 -9.18
CA LEU A 37 -10.54 -11.73 -8.21
C LEU A 37 -11.57 -10.96 -7.39
N THR A 38 -12.63 -10.48 -8.02
CA THR A 38 -13.72 -9.75 -7.32
C THR A 38 -14.49 -10.60 -6.31
N HIS A 39 -14.39 -11.93 -6.39
CA HIS A 39 -14.97 -12.84 -5.39
C HIS A 39 -13.99 -13.19 -4.26
N LEU A 40 -12.69 -13.03 -4.47
CA LEU A 40 -11.65 -13.51 -3.56
C LEU A 40 -10.90 -12.39 -2.84
N HIS A 41 -10.84 -11.18 -3.40
CA HIS A 41 -10.00 -10.09 -2.91
C HIS A 41 -10.77 -8.76 -2.90
N GLY A 42 -10.69 -8.03 -1.79
CA GLY A 42 -11.41 -6.76 -1.61
C GLY A 42 -10.89 -5.61 -2.48
N ASP A 43 -9.63 -5.68 -2.91
CA ASP A 43 -9.04 -4.77 -3.91
C ASP A 43 -8.25 -5.55 -4.98
N PRO A 44 -8.88 -5.93 -6.10
CA PRO A 44 -8.21 -6.66 -7.16
C PRO A 44 -7.02 -5.94 -7.80
N SER A 45 -6.99 -4.60 -7.73
CA SER A 45 -5.98 -3.78 -8.41
C SER A 45 -4.61 -3.95 -7.75
N VAL A 46 -4.57 -3.85 -6.41
CA VAL A 46 -3.35 -4.10 -5.64
C VAL A 46 -2.92 -5.55 -5.75
N TRP A 47 -3.86 -6.51 -5.81
CA TRP A 47 -3.52 -7.92 -6.02
C TRP A 47 -2.80 -8.11 -7.35
N TRP A 48 -3.26 -7.47 -8.44
CA TRP A 48 -2.62 -7.57 -9.73
C TRP A 48 -1.21 -6.97 -9.74
N VAL A 49 -1.04 -5.78 -9.15
CA VAL A 49 0.29 -5.15 -8.97
C VAL A 49 1.22 -6.08 -8.17
N SER A 50 0.71 -6.69 -7.10
CA SER A 50 1.51 -7.54 -6.22
C SER A 50 2.12 -8.77 -6.90
N GLN A 51 1.50 -9.28 -7.98
CA GLN A 51 2.05 -10.43 -8.71
C GLN A 51 3.38 -10.08 -9.40
N PHE A 52 3.49 -8.86 -9.94
CA PHE A 52 4.75 -8.39 -10.54
C PHE A 52 5.79 -8.12 -9.46
N VAL A 53 5.40 -7.50 -8.35
CA VAL A 53 6.30 -7.28 -7.21
C VAL A 53 6.86 -8.61 -6.71
N LYS A 54 6.00 -9.61 -6.47
CA LYS A 54 6.39 -10.97 -6.06
C LYS A 54 7.43 -11.61 -6.96
N TYR A 55 7.28 -11.48 -8.28
CA TYR A 55 8.23 -12.03 -9.23
C TYR A 55 9.58 -11.29 -9.20
N LEU A 56 9.56 -9.96 -9.07
CA LEU A 56 10.75 -9.11 -9.07
C LEU A 56 11.60 -9.29 -7.81
N ILE A 57 10.98 -9.48 -6.65
CA ILE A 57 11.68 -9.50 -5.36
C ILE A 57 12.21 -10.88 -4.94
N ARG A 58 12.23 -11.87 -5.84
CA ARG A 58 12.79 -13.20 -5.53
C ARG A 58 14.25 -13.03 -5.06
N PRO A 59 14.54 -13.35 -3.79
CA PRO A 59 15.82 -13.00 -3.20
C PRO A 59 16.93 -13.87 -3.80
N GLN A 60 18.13 -13.32 -3.88
CA GLN A 60 19.33 -14.11 -4.02
C GLN A 60 19.55 -14.93 -2.75
N SER A 61 20.20 -16.10 -2.83
CA SER A 61 20.36 -16.99 -1.67
C SER A 61 21.05 -16.35 -0.46
N TRP A 62 21.89 -15.33 -0.67
CA TRP A 62 22.51 -14.60 0.44
C TRP A 62 21.52 -13.67 1.16
N LEU A 63 20.61 -13.04 0.42
CA LEU A 63 19.59 -12.14 0.97
C LEU A 63 18.50 -12.95 1.70
N GLU A 64 18.15 -14.12 1.19
CA GLU A 64 17.24 -15.04 1.87
C GLU A 64 17.79 -15.46 3.25
N LYS A 65 19.07 -15.85 3.31
CA LYS A 65 19.75 -16.15 4.60
C LYS A 65 19.80 -14.94 5.53
N GLU A 66 20.05 -13.75 4.99
CA GLU A 66 20.05 -12.52 5.78
C GLU A 66 18.68 -12.23 6.38
N ILE A 67 17.59 -12.42 5.63
CA ILE A 67 16.22 -12.29 6.12
C ILE A 67 15.96 -13.28 7.26
N GLU A 68 16.34 -14.55 7.10
CA GLU A 68 16.18 -15.57 8.14
C GLU A 68 16.98 -15.23 9.42
N GLU A 69 18.22 -14.77 9.26
CA GLU A 69 19.08 -14.36 10.36
C GLU A 69 18.53 -13.13 11.08
N ALA A 70 18.07 -12.12 10.33
CA ALA A 70 17.42 -10.93 10.88
C ALA A 70 16.15 -11.30 11.64
N THR A 71 15.31 -12.18 11.09
CA THR A 71 14.08 -12.67 11.74
C THR A 71 14.39 -13.27 13.11
N ARG A 72 15.39 -14.15 13.20
CA ARG A 72 15.83 -14.76 14.47
C ARG A 72 16.42 -13.74 15.43
N LYS A 73 17.29 -12.85 14.94
CA LYS A 73 18.01 -11.87 15.75
C LYS A 73 17.08 -10.82 16.35
N LEU A 74 16.09 -10.37 15.58
CA LEU A 74 15.09 -9.40 16.01
C LEU A 74 14.00 -10.02 16.89
N GLY A 75 13.88 -11.35 16.91
CA GLY A 75 12.81 -12.04 17.61
C GLY A 75 11.44 -11.74 17.01
N PHE A 76 11.37 -11.53 15.69
CA PHE A 76 10.14 -11.23 14.98
C PHE A 76 9.15 -12.40 15.11
N ARG A 77 7.96 -12.13 15.66
CA ARG A 77 6.92 -13.13 15.92
C ARG A 77 5.55 -12.49 16.01
N HIS A 78 4.53 -13.25 15.63
CA HIS A 78 3.12 -12.87 15.69
C HIS A 78 2.53 -13.05 17.11
N PRO A 79 1.46 -12.31 17.47
CA PRO A 79 0.88 -11.21 16.71
C PRO A 79 1.78 -9.95 16.75
N ILE A 80 1.89 -9.24 15.63
CA ILE A 80 2.70 -8.04 15.43
C ILE A 80 2.06 -7.09 14.43
N ILE A 81 2.08 -5.79 14.74
CA ILE A 81 1.62 -4.73 13.84
C ILE A 81 2.83 -3.99 13.28
N GLY A 82 2.86 -3.82 11.96
CA GLY A 82 3.88 -3.06 11.26
C GLY A 82 3.55 -1.57 11.31
N VAL A 83 4.52 -0.75 11.72
CA VAL A 83 4.40 0.71 11.74
C VAL A 83 5.54 1.30 10.93
N HIS A 84 5.19 2.06 9.90
CA HIS A 84 6.18 2.77 9.08
C HIS A 84 6.00 4.28 9.23
N VAL A 85 6.99 4.91 9.86
CA VAL A 85 7.02 6.37 10.09
C VAL A 85 8.09 7.01 9.21
N ARG A 86 7.65 7.77 8.20
CA ARG A 86 8.51 8.51 7.28
C ARG A 86 8.56 9.98 7.66
N ARG A 87 9.73 10.52 7.96
CA ARG A 87 9.93 11.93 8.32
C ARG A 87 10.83 12.65 7.31
N THR A 88 12.15 12.48 7.44
CA THR A 88 13.23 13.37 6.97
C THR A 88 12.87 14.44 5.92
N ASP A 89 13.17 14.18 4.64
CA ASP A 89 13.01 15.03 3.46
C ASP A 89 11.57 15.14 2.95
N LYS A 90 10.67 14.36 3.54
CA LYS A 90 9.30 14.21 3.07
C LYS A 90 8.34 15.19 3.74
N VAL A 91 8.66 15.57 4.98
CA VAL A 91 7.91 16.57 5.73
C VAL A 91 8.05 17.93 5.06
N GLY A 92 6.91 18.50 4.64
CA GLY A 92 6.83 19.84 4.04
C GLY A 92 7.00 19.90 2.51
N THR A 93 7.21 18.76 1.84
CA THR A 93 7.26 18.66 0.38
C THR A 93 6.16 17.74 -0.14
N GLU A 94 6.14 16.49 0.29
CA GLU A 94 5.26 15.44 -0.20
C GLU A 94 4.27 14.92 0.85
N ALA A 95 4.55 15.10 2.14
CA ALA A 95 3.71 14.64 3.23
C ALA A 95 3.76 15.55 4.47
N ALA A 96 2.80 15.40 5.36
CA ALA A 96 2.77 16.07 6.65
C ALA A 96 3.64 15.31 7.68
N TYR A 97 4.06 16.03 8.73
CA TYR A 97 4.63 15.38 9.91
C TYR A 97 3.49 14.78 10.74
N HIS A 98 3.59 13.49 11.05
CA HIS A 98 2.68 12.79 11.93
C HIS A 98 3.42 12.37 13.22
N PRO A 99 2.94 12.75 14.42
CA PRO A 99 3.51 12.30 15.68
C PRO A 99 3.25 10.80 15.90
N ILE A 100 4.08 10.13 16.70
CA ILE A 100 3.96 8.67 16.92
C ILE A 100 2.61 8.28 17.52
N GLU A 101 2.01 9.17 18.30
CA GLU A 101 0.68 9.03 18.87
C GLU A 101 -0.41 8.75 17.84
N GLU A 102 -0.34 9.41 16.68
CA GLU A 102 -1.34 9.25 15.63
C GLU A 102 -1.32 7.81 15.09
N TYR A 103 -0.14 7.26 14.82
CA TYR A 103 0.02 5.86 14.43
C TYR A 103 -0.46 4.91 15.55
N MET A 104 -0.05 5.17 16.78
CA MET A 104 -0.28 4.24 17.90
C MET A 104 -1.74 4.14 18.33
N VAL A 105 -2.59 5.14 18.05
CA VAL A 105 -4.04 5.04 18.23
C VAL A 105 -4.61 3.88 17.41
N HIS A 106 -4.20 3.75 16.14
CA HIS A 106 -4.68 2.69 15.26
C HIS A 106 -4.07 1.33 15.60
N VAL A 107 -2.81 1.29 16.04
CA VAL A 107 -2.16 0.08 16.56
C VAL A 107 -2.92 -0.45 17.78
N GLU A 108 -3.21 0.41 18.75
CA GLU A 108 -3.93 0.04 19.97
C GLU A 108 -5.35 -0.43 19.65
N GLU A 109 -6.07 0.27 18.77
CA GLU A 109 -7.41 -0.12 18.35
C GLU A 109 -7.41 -1.49 17.65
N HIS A 110 -6.44 -1.76 16.77
CA HIS A 110 -6.34 -3.06 16.11
C HIS A 110 -5.99 -4.18 17.10
N TYR A 111 -5.14 -3.94 18.10
CA TYR A 111 -4.91 -4.91 19.18
C TYR A 111 -6.17 -5.21 20.00
N LYS A 112 -7.06 -4.24 20.22
CA LYS A 112 -8.37 -4.51 20.84
C LYS A 112 -9.25 -5.42 19.97
N ILE A 113 -9.13 -5.34 18.65
CA ILE A 113 -9.83 -6.24 17.71
C ILE A 113 -9.21 -7.63 17.75
N LEU A 114 -7.88 -7.73 17.73
CA LEU A 114 -7.15 -9.01 17.76
C LEU A 114 -7.38 -9.79 19.06
N THR A 115 -7.34 -9.12 20.21
CA THR A 115 -7.57 -9.76 21.54
C THR A 115 -8.97 -10.37 21.69
N ARG A 116 -9.94 -9.99 20.85
CA ARG A 116 -11.28 -10.61 20.79
C ARG A 116 -11.30 -11.93 20.01
N LYS A 117 -10.26 -12.20 19.20
CA LYS A 117 -10.18 -13.36 18.30
C LYS A 117 -9.12 -14.35 18.72
N ILE A 118 -7.99 -13.87 19.23
CA ILE A 118 -6.83 -14.67 19.60
C ILE A 118 -6.27 -14.21 20.95
N GLU A 119 -5.53 -15.09 21.60
CA GLU A 119 -4.73 -14.71 22.76
C GLU A 119 -3.54 -13.84 22.30
N VAL A 120 -3.36 -12.69 22.95
CA VAL A 120 -2.23 -11.78 22.70
C VAL A 120 -1.36 -11.77 23.94
N ASP A 121 -0.26 -12.51 23.88
CA ASP A 121 0.71 -12.62 24.98
C ASP A 121 1.48 -11.30 25.18
N LYS A 122 1.78 -10.58 24.09
CA LYS A 122 2.42 -9.28 24.11
C LYS A 122 2.01 -8.46 22.89
N LYS A 123 1.79 -7.16 23.08
CA LYS A 123 1.55 -6.22 21.97
C LYS A 123 2.90 -5.86 21.32
N ARG A 124 3.17 -6.39 20.14
CA ARG A 124 4.41 -6.17 19.39
C ARG A 124 4.21 -5.15 18.28
N VAL A 125 5.22 -4.31 18.06
CA VAL A 125 5.26 -3.39 16.92
C VAL A 125 6.57 -3.57 16.19
N TYR A 126 6.52 -3.86 14.88
CA TYR A 126 7.68 -3.68 14.03
C TYR A 126 7.74 -2.21 13.59
N LEU A 127 8.76 -1.47 14.02
CA LEU A 127 8.92 -0.05 13.70
C LEU A 127 9.99 0.14 12.64
N ALA A 128 9.57 0.52 11.44
CA ALA A 128 10.42 0.99 10.35
C ALA A 128 10.38 2.52 10.29
N THR A 129 11.55 3.17 10.30
CA THR A 129 11.63 4.63 10.24
C THR A 129 12.98 5.10 9.75
N ASP A 130 12.98 6.28 9.13
CA ASP A 130 14.17 7.04 8.74
C ASP A 130 14.63 8.04 9.84
N ASP A 131 13.93 8.10 10.97
CA ASP A 131 14.29 8.90 12.14
C ASP A 131 14.88 8.02 13.26
N PRO A 132 16.20 8.04 13.47
CA PRO A 132 16.86 7.17 14.45
C PRO A 132 16.53 7.51 15.91
N THR A 133 15.86 8.63 16.18
CA THR A 133 15.46 9.04 17.53
C THR A 133 14.10 8.46 17.93
N LEU A 134 13.28 8.07 16.96
CA LEU A 134 11.90 7.67 17.16
C LEU A 134 11.75 6.37 17.97
N LEU A 135 12.68 5.42 17.82
CA LEU A 135 12.62 4.16 18.57
C LEU A 135 12.69 4.40 20.09
N GLN A 136 13.55 5.32 20.53
CA GLN A 136 13.68 5.65 21.94
C GLN A 136 12.44 6.39 22.45
N GLU A 137 11.90 7.32 21.64
CA GLU A 137 10.65 8.03 21.93
C GLU A 137 9.48 7.05 22.10
N ALA A 138 9.30 6.12 21.17
CA ALA A 138 8.22 5.15 21.17
C ALA A 138 8.29 4.21 22.39
N LYS A 139 9.49 3.69 22.71
CA LYS A 139 9.70 2.87 23.92
C LYS A 139 9.40 3.61 25.22
N SER A 140 9.70 4.92 25.26
CA SER A 140 9.42 5.76 26.43
C SER A 140 7.92 6.02 26.61
N LYS A 141 7.21 6.33 25.52
CA LYS A 141 5.78 6.66 25.54
C LYS A 141 4.87 5.42 25.69
N TYR A 142 5.31 4.27 25.19
CA TYR A 142 4.50 3.04 25.13
C TYR A 142 5.23 1.85 25.79
N PRO A 143 5.48 1.89 27.12
CA PRO A 143 6.26 0.86 27.82
C PRO A 143 5.60 -0.53 27.81
N ASP A 144 4.28 -0.60 27.59
CA ASP A 144 3.54 -1.86 27.52
C ASP A 144 3.78 -2.63 26.21
N PHE A 145 4.29 -1.95 25.18
CA PHE A 145 4.57 -2.52 23.86
C PHE A 145 6.00 -3.05 23.74
N GLU A 146 6.16 -4.14 23.00
CA GLU A 146 7.46 -4.67 22.58
C GLU A 146 7.77 -4.13 21.17
N PHE A 147 8.65 -3.12 21.09
CA PHE A 147 9.12 -2.58 19.80
C PHE A 147 10.29 -3.38 19.24
N ILE A 148 10.07 -3.99 18.08
CA ILE A 148 11.05 -4.67 17.24
C ILE A 148 11.48 -3.68 16.15
N SER A 149 12.77 -3.40 16.06
CA SER A 149 13.33 -2.47 15.08
C SER A 149 14.86 -2.63 15.04
N ASP A 150 15.47 -2.47 13.87
CA ASP A 150 16.92 -2.33 13.76
C ASP A 150 17.29 -0.85 13.60
N ASN A 151 17.66 -0.20 14.70
CA ASN A 151 17.98 1.22 14.68
C ASN A 151 19.18 1.56 13.77
N SER A 152 20.04 0.58 13.44
CA SER A 152 21.14 0.81 12.50
C SER A 152 20.64 1.01 11.06
N ILE A 153 19.51 0.39 10.71
CA ILE A 153 18.82 0.61 9.44
C ILE A 153 18.29 2.05 9.37
N SER A 154 17.66 2.55 10.44
CA SER A 154 17.20 3.94 10.52
C SER A 154 18.32 4.96 10.30
N TRP A 155 19.49 4.73 10.89
CA TRP A 155 20.68 5.58 10.64
C TRP A 155 21.14 5.52 9.18
N SER A 156 21.09 4.34 8.55
CA SER A 156 21.50 4.16 7.15
C SER A 156 20.53 4.78 6.13
N ALA A 157 19.27 4.99 6.51
CA ALA A 157 18.23 5.61 5.68
C ALA A 157 18.35 7.16 5.59
N GLY A 158 19.14 7.76 6.48
CA GLY A 158 19.43 9.19 6.47
C GLY A 158 20.08 9.67 5.17
N LEU A 159 19.83 10.92 4.80
CA LEU A 159 20.20 11.52 3.50
C LEU A 159 21.67 11.32 3.10
N HIS A 160 22.58 11.26 4.07
CA HIS A 160 24.01 11.10 3.81
C HIS A 160 24.42 9.69 3.32
N ASN A 161 23.68 8.64 3.68
CA ASN A 161 24.03 7.25 3.41
C ASN A 161 22.98 6.49 2.57
N ARG A 162 21.89 7.17 2.19
CA ARG A 162 20.71 6.57 1.57
C ARG A 162 21.00 5.79 0.28
N TYR A 163 21.94 6.27 -0.53
CA TYR A 163 22.25 5.65 -1.83
C TYR A 163 23.47 4.72 -1.73
N THR A 164 23.40 3.75 -0.82
CA THR A 164 24.42 2.73 -0.59
C THR A 164 23.80 1.34 -0.55
N GLU A 165 24.59 0.30 -0.83
CA GLU A 165 24.13 -1.10 -0.74
C GLU A 165 23.63 -1.46 0.66
N ASN A 166 24.26 -0.91 1.71
CA ASN A 166 23.83 -1.11 3.09
C ASN A 166 22.44 -0.52 3.35
N SER A 167 22.18 0.69 2.85
CA SER A 167 20.86 1.32 2.97
C SER A 167 19.80 0.58 2.14
N LEU A 168 20.16 0.09 0.95
CA LEU A 168 19.29 -0.75 0.12
C LEU A 168 18.89 -2.04 0.84
N ARG A 169 19.86 -2.75 1.45
CA ARG A 169 19.57 -3.95 2.25
C ARG A 169 18.67 -3.62 3.44
N GLY A 170 18.93 -2.51 4.11
CA GLY A 170 18.11 -2.02 5.22
C GLY A 170 16.65 -1.80 4.83
N VAL A 171 16.38 -1.06 3.75
CA VAL A 171 14.99 -0.82 3.31
C VAL A 171 14.29 -2.09 2.80
N ILE A 172 15.03 -3.03 2.19
CA ILE A 172 14.47 -4.34 1.80
C ILE A 172 14.02 -5.12 3.04
N LEU A 173 14.83 -5.15 4.10
CA LEU A 173 14.47 -5.81 5.37
C LEU A 173 13.28 -5.13 6.04
N ASP A 174 13.24 -3.80 6.08
CA ASP A 174 12.11 -3.05 6.62
C ASP A 174 10.81 -3.37 5.87
N ILE A 175 10.84 -3.30 4.53
CA ILE A 175 9.67 -3.64 3.70
C ILE A 175 9.24 -5.09 3.93
N HIS A 176 10.19 -6.02 4.03
CA HIS A 176 9.90 -7.43 4.32
C HIS A 176 9.13 -7.57 5.64
N PHE A 177 9.66 -7.07 6.75
CA PHE A 177 9.02 -7.22 8.06
C PHE A 177 7.71 -6.43 8.19
N LEU A 178 7.58 -5.28 7.52
CA LEU A 178 6.30 -4.57 7.41
C LEU A 178 5.26 -5.41 6.67
N SER A 179 5.65 -6.06 5.57
CA SER A 179 4.72 -6.90 4.78
C SER A 179 4.29 -8.18 5.50
N GLN A 180 5.14 -8.71 6.38
CA GLN A 180 4.87 -9.91 7.19
C GLN A 180 4.00 -9.63 8.42
N ALA A 181 3.73 -8.37 8.75
CA ALA A 181 2.93 -8.03 9.92
C ALA A 181 1.44 -8.38 9.74
N ASP A 182 0.73 -8.60 10.84
CA ASP A 182 -0.71 -8.93 10.81
C ASP A 182 -1.59 -7.74 10.39
N PHE A 183 -1.06 -6.52 10.53
CA PHE A 183 -1.69 -5.27 10.14
C PHE A 183 -0.63 -4.19 9.90
N LEU A 184 -0.91 -3.21 9.05
CA LEU A 184 0.02 -2.15 8.68
C LEU A 184 -0.52 -0.75 9.00
N VAL A 185 0.21 0.05 9.78
CA VAL A 185 -0.14 1.45 10.06
C VAL A 185 0.96 2.36 9.51
N CYS A 186 0.62 3.27 8.60
CA CYS A 186 1.62 4.10 7.93
C CYS A 186 1.01 5.31 7.21
N THR A 187 1.82 5.99 6.40
CA THR A 187 1.40 6.93 5.36
C THR A 187 1.50 6.29 3.97
N PHE A 188 0.40 6.21 3.25
CA PHE A 188 0.36 5.69 1.88
C PHE A 188 0.83 6.69 0.85
N SER A 189 1.09 7.94 1.21
CA SER A 189 1.96 8.80 0.40
C SER A 189 3.35 8.17 0.23
N SER A 190 3.81 7.29 1.13
CA SER A 190 5.14 6.65 1.07
C SER A 190 5.14 5.38 0.23
N GLN A 191 5.99 5.38 -0.81
CA GLN A 191 6.23 4.19 -1.63
C GLN A 191 6.67 2.98 -0.80
N VAL A 192 7.49 3.17 0.23
CA VAL A 192 7.93 2.08 1.14
C VAL A 192 6.74 1.35 1.74
N CYS A 193 5.73 2.09 2.21
CA CYS A 193 4.56 1.45 2.80
C CYS A 193 3.68 0.79 1.74
N ARG A 194 3.50 1.41 0.57
CA ARG A 194 2.72 0.82 -0.52
C ARG A 194 3.33 -0.49 -1.01
N VAL A 195 4.66 -0.57 -1.13
CA VAL A 195 5.34 -1.82 -1.51
C VAL A 195 5.17 -2.89 -0.44
N ALA A 196 5.28 -2.55 0.85
CA ALA A 196 5.03 -3.50 1.93
C ALA A 196 3.57 -4.01 1.90
N TYR A 197 2.61 -3.12 1.67
CA TYR A 197 1.19 -3.46 1.51
C TYR A 197 0.93 -4.34 0.27
N GLU A 198 1.58 -4.06 -0.86
CA GLU A 198 1.50 -4.88 -2.08
C GLU A 198 2.04 -6.29 -1.82
N ILE A 199 3.20 -6.43 -1.17
CA ILE A 199 3.77 -7.73 -0.82
C ILE A 199 2.85 -8.50 0.14
N MET A 200 2.24 -7.82 1.10
CA MET A 200 1.30 -8.41 2.07
C MET A 200 0.13 -9.12 1.37
N GLN A 201 -0.33 -8.62 0.22
CA GLN A 201 -1.42 -9.27 -0.56
C GLN A 201 -1.05 -10.66 -1.08
N THR A 202 0.24 -10.99 -1.10
CA THR A 202 0.73 -12.29 -1.58
C THR A 202 0.91 -13.32 -0.47
N LEU A 203 0.76 -12.89 0.79
CA LEU A 203 0.96 -13.68 2.00
C LEU A 203 -0.37 -14.17 2.61
N HIS A 204 -1.49 -13.58 2.20
CA HIS A 204 -2.83 -13.90 2.68
C HIS A 204 -3.82 -14.05 1.52
N PRO A 205 -4.95 -14.76 1.71
CA PRO A 205 -5.99 -14.84 0.68
C PRO A 205 -6.57 -13.48 0.30
N ASP A 206 -6.84 -12.63 1.29
CA ASP A 206 -7.29 -11.25 1.14
C ASP A 206 -6.76 -10.43 2.32
N ALA A 207 -5.79 -9.55 2.04
CA ALA A 207 -5.23 -8.61 3.01
C ALA A 207 -5.55 -7.16 2.62
N SER A 208 -6.56 -6.93 1.76
CA SER A 208 -6.85 -5.60 1.24
C SER A 208 -7.32 -4.63 2.31
N ALA A 209 -7.80 -5.14 3.45
CA ALA A 209 -8.25 -4.35 4.59
C ALA A 209 -7.22 -4.32 5.74
N ASN A 210 -6.06 -4.95 5.60
CA ASN A 210 -5.06 -5.10 6.67
C ASN A 210 -4.15 -3.87 6.79
N PHE A 211 -4.72 -2.67 6.66
CA PHE A 211 -3.97 -1.43 6.84
C PHE A 211 -4.81 -0.32 7.45
N HIS A 212 -4.12 0.67 8.00
CA HIS A 212 -4.66 2.00 8.23
C HIS A 212 -3.64 3.04 7.74
N SER A 213 -4.05 3.87 6.78
CA SER A 213 -3.21 4.97 6.31
C SER A 213 -3.61 6.27 7.00
N LEU A 214 -2.64 7.08 7.39
CA LEU A 214 -2.89 8.40 7.99
C LEU A 214 -3.16 9.50 6.95
N ASP A 215 -2.88 9.23 5.67
CA ASP A 215 -3.01 10.20 4.59
C ASP A 215 -3.77 9.63 3.39
N ASP A 216 -3.07 9.18 2.36
CA ASP A 216 -3.64 8.80 1.08
C ASP A 216 -4.39 7.46 1.17
N ILE A 217 -5.33 7.26 0.26
CA ILE A 217 -5.78 5.91 -0.11
C ILE A 217 -4.67 5.19 -0.89
N TYR A 218 -4.82 3.89 -1.15
CA TYR A 218 -3.87 3.20 -2.03
C TYR A 218 -3.88 3.84 -3.44
N TYR A 219 -2.69 4.04 -3.99
CA TYR A 219 -2.51 4.49 -5.37
C TYR A 219 -1.17 3.98 -5.93
N PHE A 220 -1.12 3.87 -7.25
CA PHE A 220 0.08 3.57 -8.02
C PHE A 220 0.50 4.80 -8.83
N GLY A 221 1.78 5.17 -8.76
CA GLY A 221 2.31 6.34 -9.47
C GLY A 221 2.11 6.22 -10.98
N GLY A 222 1.42 7.20 -11.57
CA GLY A 222 1.11 7.18 -13.00
C GLY A 222 -0.04 6.24 -13.39
N GLN A 223 -0.89 5.83 -12.44
CA GLN A 223 -2.14 5.10 -12.72
C GLN A 223 -3.11 5.89 -13.62
N ASN A 224 -4.05 5.18 -14.22
CA ASN A 224 -5.24 5.76 -14.81
C ASN A 224 -6.19 6.29 -13.72
N ALA A 225 -7.21 7.06 -14.11
CA ALA A 225 -8.14 7.66 -13.18
C ALA A 225 -8.80 6.63 -12.25
N HIS A 226 -8.69 6.84 -10.94
CA HIS A 226 -9.40 6.05 -9.93
C HIS A 226 -10.84 6.55 -9.84
N ASN A 227 -11.79 5.72 -10.26
CA ASN A 227 -13.20 6.05 -10.24
C ASN A 227 -13.98 5.20 -9.24
N GLN A 228 -15.10 5.74 -8.81
CA GLN A 228 -16.13 5.08 -8.02
C GLN A 228 -17.50 5.41 -8.64
N ILE A 229 -18.51 4.61 -8.34
CA ILE A 229 -19.90 4.86 -8.72
C ILE A 229 -20.69 5.21 -7.48
N ALA A 230 -21.42 6.33 -7.51
CA ALA A 230 -22.40 6.64 -6.48
C ALA A 230 -23.53 5.58 -6.48
N ILE A 231 -23.81 5.00 -5.31
CA ILE A 231 -24.88 4.01 -5.11
C ILE A 231 -26.07 4.58 -4.34
N TYR A 232 -25.86 5.67 -3.59
CA TYR A 232 -26.91 6.37 -2.88
C TYR A 232 -26.88 7.87 -3.19
N PRO A 233 -28.04 8.55 -3.20
CA PRO A 233 -28.07 9.98 -3.40
C PRO A 233 -27.47 10.75 -2.22
N HIS A 234 -26.93 11.93 -2.49
CA HIS A 234 -26.45 12.85 -1.48
C HIS A 234 -26.82 14.29 -1.84
N LYS A 235 -27.48 14.96 -0.89
CA LYS A 235 -27.70 16.40 -0.92
C LYS A 235 -26.66 17.05 0.01
N PRO A 236 -25.84 17.97 -0.50
CA PRO A 236 -24.87 18.73 0.29
C PRO A 236 -25.53 19.43 1.48
N GLN A 237 -24.94 19.28 2.66
CA GLN A 237 -25.31 20.05 3.85
C GLN A 237 -24.48 21.33 3.96
N THR A 238 -23.26 21.32 3.42
CA THR A 238 -22.37 22.48 3.39
C THR A 238 -21.89 22.80 1.97
N PRO A 239 -21.33 24.00 1.72
CA PRO A 239 -20.77 24.36 0.41
C PRO A 239 -19.56 23.51 -0.02
N GLU A 240 -18.91 22.83 0.92
CA GLU A 240 -17.75 21.97 0.68
C GLU A 240 -18.14 20.59 0.12
N GLU A 241 -19.41 20.20 0.23
CA GLU A 241 -19.94 18.90 -0.21
C GLU A 241 -20.44 18.91 -1.67
N ILE A 242 -20.41 17.75 -2.33
CA ILE A 242 -20.90 17.56 -3.70
C ILE A 242 -22.23 16.80 -3.75
N VAL A 243 -23.06 17.14 -4.73
CA VAL A 243 -24.28 16.37 -5.03
C VAL A 243 -23.88 15.02 -5.62
N LEU A 244 -24.54 13.95 -5.16
CA LEU A 244 -24.47 12.62 -5.76
C LEU A 244 -25.86 12.16 -6.18
N GLU A 245 -25.97 11.61 -7.39
CA GLU A 245 -27.09 10.78 -7.83
C GLU A 245 -26.60 9.35 -8.08
N PRO A 246 -27.38 8.31 -7.77
CA PRO A 246 -27.00 6.93 -8.08
C PRO A 246 -26.64 6.76 -9.56
N GLY A 247 -25.47 6.19 -9.83
CA GLY A 247 -24.89 6.04 -11.16
C GLY A 247 -23.88 7.12 -11.56
N ASP A 248 -23.75 8.21 -10.80
CA ASP A 248 -22.74 9.23 -11.07
C ASP A 248 -21.31 8.65 -10.90
N LEU A 249 -20.42 8.97 -11.84
CA LEU A 249 -19.01 8.57 -11.81
C LEU A 249 -18.19 9.60 -11.02
N ILE A 250 -17.57 9.15 -9.95
CA ILE A 250 -16.80 9.98 -9.01
C ILE A 250 -15.32 9.68 -9.16
N GLY A 251 -14.52 10.67 -9.54
CA GLY A 251 -13.06 10.56 -9.49
C GLY A 251 -12.60 10.81 -8.06
N VAL A 252 -12.18 9.76 -7.35
CA VAL A 252 -11.74 9.89 -5.94
C VAL A 252 -10.35 10.51 -5.89
N ALA A 253 -10.16 11.45 -4.96
CA ALA A 253 -8.86 12.03 -4.64
C ALA A 253 -8.26 11.44 -3.35
N GLY A 254 -9.11 11.10 -2.38
CA GLY A 254 -8.69 10.49 -1.11
C GLY A 254 -9.85 10.31 -0.13
N ASN A 255 -9.57 9.61 0.97
CA ASN A 255 -10.46 9.42 2.11
C ASN A 255 -9.91 10.23 3.29
N HIS A 256 -10.75 10.97 4.00
CA HIS A 256 -10.32 11.76 5.15
C HIS A 256 -10.35 10.96 6.46
N TRP A 257 -10.79 9.71 6.41
CA TRP A 257 -10.88 8.80 7.55
C TRP A 257 -11.84 9.27 8.66
N ASP A 258 -12.73 10.21 8.36
CA ASP A 258 -13.76 10.80 9.24
C ASP A 258 -15.20 10.46 8.80
N GLY A 259 -15.34 9.60 7.79
CA GLY A 259 -16.61 9.24 7.15
C GLY A 259 -16.89 9.98 5.84
N TYR A 260 -16.06 10.97 5.48
CA TYR A 260 -16.08 11.65 4.19
C TYR A 260 -14.85 11.34 3.34
N SER A 261 -15.06 11.32 2.03
CA SER A 261 -14.02 11.29 1.01
C SER A 261 -14.08 12.57 0.18
N LYS A 262 -12.98 12.90 -0.50
CA LYS A 262 -12.91 14.02 -1.44
C LYS A 262 -12.78 13.51 -2.86
N GLY A 263 -13.43 14.18 -3.80
CA GLY A 263 -13.36 13.80 -5.22
C GLY A 263 -14.14 14.73 -6.12
N ILE A 264 -14.14 14.41 -7.41
CA ILE A 264 -14.85 15.15 -8.45
C ILE A 264 -16.02 14.32 -8.98
N ASN A 265 -17.24 14.87 -8.93
CA ASN A 265 -18.36 14.29 -9.68
C ASN A 265 -18.18 14.63 -11.16
N ARG A 266 -17.87 13.63 -11.99
CA ARG A 266 -17.50 13.83 -13.40
C ARG A 266 -18.67 14.33 -14.25
N LYS A 267 -19.92 14.10 -13.82
CA LYS A 267 -21.11 14.54 -14.55
C LYS A 267 -21.28 16.06 -14.53
N ASN A 268 -20.97 16.70 -13.40
CA ASN A 268 -21.16 18.15 -13.21
C ASN A 268 -19.84 18.92 -13.03
N GLY A 269 -18.70 18.23 -12.97
CA GLY A 269 -17.38 18.82 -12.83
C GLY A 269 -17.08 19.44 -11.46
N ARG A 270 -17.92 19.21 -10.44
CA ARG A 270 -17.72 19.77 -9.09
C ARG A 270 -16.85 18.87 -8.24
N THR A 271 -15.90 19.49 -7.55
CA THR A 271 -15.01 18.85 -6.57
C THR A 271 -15.42 19.22 -5.16
N GLY A 272 -15.44 18.26 -4.25
CA GLY A 272 -15.74 18.48 -2.85
C GLY A 272 -15.88 17.17 -2.08
N LEU A 273 -16.47 17.26 -0.89
CA LEU A 273 -16.65 16.15 0.03
C LEU A 273 -17.92 15.36 -0.27
N TYR A 274 -17.88 14.06 0.00
CA TYR A 274 -19.05 13.20 -0.01
C TYR A 274 -18.90 12.06 1.00
N PRO A 275 -20.00 11.54 1.58
CA PRO A 275 -19.91 10.44 2.53
C PRO A 275 -19.36 9.16 1.86
N SER A 276 -18.30 8.59 2.42
CA SER A 276 -17.54 7.50 1.80
C SER A 276 -18.38 6.22 1.59
N TYR A 277 -19.38 5.98 2.43
CA TYR A 277 -20.27 4.80 2.31
C TYR A 277 -21.27 4.87 1.14
N LYS A 278 -21.38 6.04 0.47
CA LYS A 278 -22.37 6.25 -0.61
C LYS A 278 -21.87 5.91 -1.99
N VAL A 279 -20.66 5.40 -2.10
CA VAL A 279 -20.01 5.04 -3.35
C VAL A 279 -19.57 3.58 -3.31
N LYS A 280 -19.33 3.02 -4.49
CA LYS A 280 -18.74 1.70 -4.69
C LYS A 280 -17.56 1.82 -5.64
N GLU A 281 -16.48 1.11 -5.36
CA GLU A 281 -15.32 1.00 -6.25
C GLU A 281 -15.71 0.46 -7.64
N THR A 282 -15.11 1.02 -8.69
CA THR A 282 -15.21 0.47 -10.05
C THR A 282 -13.97 -0.34 -10.37
N VAL A 283 -14.17 -1.62 -10.71
CA VAL A 283 -13.10 -2.48 -11.18
C VAL A 283 -12.98 -2.32 -12.68
N GLU A 284 -11.94 -1.62 -13.11
CA GLU A 284 -11.61 -1.46 -14.53
C GLU A 284 -10.93 -2.73 -15.06
N THR A 285 -11.37 -3.23 -16.21
CA THR A 285 -10.83 -4.46 -16.80
C THR A 285 -10.23 -4.20 -18.17
N ILE A 286 -9.08 -4.80 -18.44
CA ILE A 286 -8.40 -4.74 -19.74
C ILE A 286 -8.15 -6.15 -20.25
N LYS A 287 -8.24 -6.33 -21.56
CA LYS A 287 -7.94 -7.61 -22.22
C LYS A 287 -6.43 -7.82 -22.30
N TYR A 288 -5.87 -8.52 -21.32
CA TYR A 288 -4.49 -8.98 -21.33
C TYR A 288 -4.35 -10.31 -22.11
N PRO A 289 -3.15 -10.68 -22.57
CA PRO A 289 -2.86 -12.04 -23.01
C PRO A 289 -3.00 -13.04 -21.86
N THR A 290 -3.50 -14.25 -22.16
CA THR A 290 -3.76 -15.31 -21.17
C THR A 290 -2.68 -16.40 -21.12
N TYR A 291 -1.74 -16.40 -22.06
CA TYR A 291 -0.59 -17.32 -22.15
C TYR A 291 -0.92 -18.82 -21.90
N PRO A 292 -1.88 -19.42 -22.63
CA PRO A 292 -2.29 -20.82 -22.44
C PRO A 292 -1.16 -21.86 -22.65
N GLU A 293 -0.09 -21.48 -23.33
CA GLU A 293 1.11 -22.30 -23.49
C GLU A 293 1.80 -22.64 -22.16
N ALA A 294 1.68 -21.77 -21.14
CA ALA A 294 2.27 -21.99 -19.82
C ALA A 294 1.66 -23.20 -19.09
N ASP A 295 0.40 -23.54 -19.36
CA ASP A 295 -0.28 -24.72 -18.79
C ASP A 295 0.32 -26.05 -19.28
N ASN A 296 1.03 -26.02 -20.41
CA ASN A 296 1.67 -27.19 -21.01
C ASN A 296 3.12 -27.39 -20.56
N GLU A 297 3.70 -26.43 -19.84
CA GLU A 297 5.04 -26.57 -19.27
C GLU A 297 4.97 -27.46 -18.02
N LYS A 298 5.71 -28.57 -18.03
CA LYS A 298 5.87 -29.39 -16.83
C LYS A 298 6.62 -28.56 -15.79
N PRO A 299 6.20 -28.54 -14.51
CA PRO A 299 6.96 -27.87 -13.46
C PRO A 299 8.39 -28.43 -13.44
N GLN A 300 9.38 -27.54 -13.56
CA GLN A 300 10.79 -27.84 -13.36
C GLN A 300 11.09 -28.05 -11.87
#